data_AF-A8R8L5-F1
#
_entry.id   AF-A8R8L5-F1
#
_cell.length_a   1.000
_cell.length_b   1.000
_cell.length_c   1.000
_cell.angle_alpha   90.00
_cell.angle_beta   90.00
_cell.angle_gamma   90.00
#
_symmetry.space_group_name_H-M   'P 1'
#
loop_
_entity.id
_entity.type
_entity.pdbx_description
1 polymer ?
#
loop_
_entity_poly.entity_id
_entity_poly.type
_entity_poly.pdbx_seq_one_letter_code
_entity_poly.pdbx_strand_id
1 'polypeptide(L)'
;MPKFLSDMIKQYIDKFYFIDQNEQVFMTNKQRLKRDLDYYADKANVKHIRVHDLRHSHASYLIELGMQPNLVQERLGHEKIETTLQTYSHLYPNKQNQLADYLDQIIQIKDQEAIDSPPTSPLLIEQAR
;
A
#
# COMPACT_ATOMS: atom_id res chain seq x y z
N MET A 1 1.37 12.84 1.58
CA MET A 1 2.39 12.55 0.53
C MET A 1 3.76 12.49 1.19
N PRO A 2 4.68 11.61 0.79
CA PRO A 2 6.04 11.59 1.35
C PRO A 2 6.75 12.94 1.16
N LYS A 3 7.46 13.41 2.19
CA LYS A 3 8.09 14.75 2.22
C LYS A 3 9.08 14.95 1.07
N PHE A 4 9.93 13.95 0.79
CA PHE A 4 10.90 14.01 -0.31
C PHE A 4 10.25 14.29 -1.67
N LEU A 5 9.06 13.71 -1.92
CA LEU A 5 8.36 13.90 -3.18
C LEU A 5 7.76 15.31 -3.26
N SER A 6 7.23 15.81 -2.14
CA SER A 6 6.75 17.19 -2.06
C SER A 6 7.89 18.19 -2.29
N ASP A 7 9.08 17.94 -1.75
CA ASP A 7 10.25 18.78 -1.95
C ASP A 7 10.74 18.74 -3.40
N MET A 8 10.76 17.56 -4.03
CA MET A 8 11.08 17.42 -5.47
C MET A 8 10.10 18.17 -6.37
N ILE A 9 8.79 18.07 -6.08
CA ILE A 9 7.77 18.77 -6.87
C ILE A 9 7.91 20.28 -6.72
N LYS A 10 8.18 20.79 -5.51
CA LYS A 10 8.47 22.21 -5.27
C LYS A 10 9.67 22.69 -6.08
N GLN A 11 10.79 21.97 -6.00
CA GLN A 11 12.00 22.29 -6.78
C GLN A 11 11.75 22.29 -8.29
N TYR A 12 10.83 21.44 -8.78
CA TYR A 12 10.44 21.44 -10.18
C TYR A 12 9.59 22.66 -10.53
N ILE A 13 8.58 22.99 -9.70
CA ILE A 13 7.70 24.15 -9.87
C ILE A 13 8.50 25.45 -9.82
N ASP A 14 9.45 25.59 -8.90
CA ASP A 14 10.29 26.79 -8.74
C ASP A 14 11.14 27.11 -9.99
N LYS A 15 11.36 26.14 -10.89
CA LYS A 15 12.01 26.39 -12.19
C LYS A 15 11.13 27.15 -13.17
N PHE A 16 9.82 27.19 -12.92
CA PHE A 16 8.85 27.93 -13.71
C PHE A 16 8.46 29.17 -12.93
N TYR A 17 8.79 30.35 -13.46
CA TYR A 17 8.64 31.62 -12.76
C TYR A 17 7.20 31.94 -12.33
N PHE A 18 6.20 31.38 -13.03
CA PHE A 18 4.79 31.56 -12.72
C PHE A 18 4.03 30.29 -13.09
N ILE A 19 3.48 29.61 -12.09
CA ILE A 19 2.44 28.59 -12.28
C ILE A 19 1.24 29.08 -11.49
N ASP A 20 0.14 29.42 -12.18
CA ASP A 20 -1.13 29.73 -11.51
C ASP A 20 -1.75 28.44 -10.92
N GLN A 21 -2.62 28.58 -9.92
CA GLN A 21 -3.30 27.44 -9.29
C GLN A 21 -4.13 26.61 -10.28
N ASN A 22 -4.52 27.21 -11.41
CA ASN A 22 -5.30 26.57 -12.46
C ASN A 22 -4.46 25.97 -13.59
N GLU A 23 -3.12 26.07 -13.52
CA GLU A 23 -2.23 25.56 -14.57
C GLU A 23 -1.78 24.12 -14.31
N GLN A 24 -1.57 23.38 -15.40
CA GLN A 24 -1.05 22.02 -15.32
C GLN A 24 0.43 22.04 -14.94
N VAL A 25 0.75 21.49 -13.77
CA VAL A 25 2.14 21.34 -13.29
C VAL A 25 3.02 20.60 -14.31
N PHE A 26 2.48 19.55 -14.93
CA PHE A 26 3.20 18.79 -15.96
C PHE A 26 2.56 19.01 -17.33
N MET A 27 3.19 19.84 -18.17
CA MET A 27 2.80 20.04 -19.56
C MET A 27 3.27 18.88 -20.44
N THR A 28 2.73 17.68 -20.20
CA THR A 28 3.08 16.47 -20.95
C THR A 28 1.86 15.75 -21.48
N ASN A 29 1.99 15.17 -22.67
CA ASN A 29 1.02 14.24 -23.22
C ASN A 29 1.51 12.79 -23.04
N LYS A 30 0.61 11.82 -23.25
CA LYS A 30 0.91 10.38 -23.05
C LYS A 30 2.03 9.89 -23.98
N GLN A 31 2.05 10.37 -25.23
CA GLN A 31 3.02 9.99 -26.24
C GLN A 31 4.43 10.47 -25.90
N ARG A 32 4.54 11.72 -25.44
CA ARG A 32 5.78 12.34 -24.96
C ARG A 32 6.31 11.61 -23.75
N LEU A 33 5.44 11.33 -22.77
CA LEU A 33 5.84 10.58 -21.58
C LEU A 33 6.38 9.19 -21.93
N LYS A 34 5.72 8.47 -22.85
CA LYS A 34 6.21 7.17 -23.35
C LYS A 34 7.59 7.31 -24.00
N ARG A 35 7.74 8.23 -24.96
CA ARG A 35 9.00 8.44 -25.67
C ARG A 35 10.14 8.81 -24.72
N ASP A 36 9.86 9.69 -23.76
CA ASP A 36 10.85 10.11 -22.78
C ASP A 36 11.25 8.92 -21.88
N LEU A 37 10.30 8.08 -21.45
CA LEU A 37 10.57 6.82 -20.73
C LEU A 37 11.44 5.85 -21.53
N ASP A 38 11.12 5.63 -22.81
CA ASP A 38 11.91 4.77 -23.69
C ASP A 38 13.34 5.31 -23.84
N TYR A 39 13.49 6.61 -24.08
CA TYR A 39 14.79 7.27 -24.18
C TYR A 39 15.65 7.13 -22.93
N TYR A 40 15.06 7.33 -21.75
CA TYR A 40 15.79 7.17 -20.49
C TYR A 40 16.05 5.71 -20.15
N ALA A 41 15.19 4.78 -20.55
CA ALA A 41 15.43 3.35 -20.40
C ALA A 41 16.66 2.91 -21.21
N ASP A 42 16.78 3.38 -22.46
CA ASP A 42 17.95 3.13 -23.30
C ASP A 42 19.23 3.69 -22.67
N LYS A 43 19.17 4.93 -22.18
CA LYS A 43 20.31 5.58 -21.51
C LYS A 43 20.73 4.87 -20.22
N ALA A 44 19.77 4.34 -19.47
CA ALA A 44 20.03 3.59 -18.25
C ALA A 44 20.38 2.12 -18.53
N ASN A 45 20.34 1.67 -19.79
CA ASN A 45 20.54 0.29 -20.21
C ASN A 45 19.62 -0.70 -19.47
N VAL A 46 18.35 -0.32 -19.32
CA VAL A 46 17.31 -1.16 -18.70
C VAL A 46 16.25 -1.52 -19.73
N LYS A 47 15.42 -2.52 -19.42
CA LYS A 47 14.28 -2.87 -20.26
C LYS A 47 13.33 -1.68 -20.41
N HIS A 48 12.73 -1.56 -21.59
CA HIS A 48 11.64 -0.62 -21.81
C HIS A 48 10.49 -0.88 -20.85
N ILE A 49 10.09 0.17 -20.15
CA ILE A 49 9.02 0.13 -19.15
C ILE A 49 7.89 1.07 -19.57
N ARG A 50 6.66 0.62 -19.36
CA ARG A 50 5.47 1.44 -19.60
C ARG A 50 5.12 2.21 -18.33
N VAL A 51 4.37 3.29 -18.49
CA VAL A 51 3.91 4.10 -17.35
C VAL A 51 3.10 3.27 -16.33
N HIS A 52 2.32 2.29 -16.80
CA HIS A 52 1.58 1.40 -15.89
C HIS A 52 2.50 0.43 -15.12
N ASP A 53 3.65 0.05 -15.70
CA ASP A 53 4.60 -0.84 -15.03
C ASP A 53 5.22 -0.16 -13.80
N LEU A 54 5.35 1.17 -13.82
CA LEU A 54 5.76 1.94 -12.63
C LEU A 54 4.72 1.81 -11.50
N ARG A 55 3.43 1.85 -11.84
CA ARG A 55 2.35 1.65 -10.86
C ARG A 55 2.34 0.22 -10.33
N HIS A 56 2.54 -0.78 -11.20
CA HIS A 56 2.66 -2.17 -10.78
C HIS A 56 3.85 -2.37 -9.84
N SER A 57 5.02 -1.83 -10.19
CA SER A 57 6.23 -1.91 -9.37
C SER A 57 6.03 -1.27 -7.99
N HIS A 58 5.37 -0.10 -7.93
CA HIS A 58 5.04 0.54 -6.66
C HIS A 58 4.12 -0.33 -5.80
N ALA A 59 3.08 -0.92 -6.39
CA ALA A 59 2.15 -1.78 -5.68
C ALA A 59 2.84 -3.05 -5.15
N SER A 60 3.59 -3.75 -5.99
CA SER A 60 4.36 -4.94 -5.61
C SER A 60 5.31 -4.65 -4.46
N TYR A 61 6.04 -3.53 -4.52
CA TYR A 61 6.96 -3.11 -3.46
C TYR A 61 6.24 -2.85 -2.12
N LEU A 62 5.08 -2.18 -2.14
CA LEU A 62 4.31 -1.97 -0.91
C LEU A 62 3.83 -3.29 -0.30
N ILE A 63 3.46 -4.26 -1.12
CA ILE A 63 2.99 -5.58 -0.67
C ILE A 63 4.13 -6.38 -0.06
N GLU A 64 5.31 -6.34 -0.69
CA GLU A 64 6.52 -6.97 -0.18
C GLU A 64 6.95 -6.38 1.18
N LEU A 65 6.73 -5.08 1.40
CA LEU A 65 6.88 -4.43 2.70
C LEU A 65 5.82 -4.84 3.75
N GLY A 66 4.90 -5.74 3.40
CA GLY A 66 3.87 -6.27 4.29
C GLY A 66 2.67 -5.34 4.50
N MET A 67 2.50 -4.33 3.64
CA MET A 67 1.36 -3.41 3.74
C MET A 67 0.04 -4.15 3.51
N GLN A 68 -1.00 -3.72 4.22
CA GLN A 68 -2.32 -4.35 4.11
C GLN A 68 -2.99 -4.01 2.77
N PRO A 69 -3.77 -4.95 2.18
CA PRO A 69 -4.45 -4.74 0.90
C PRO A 69 -5.32 -3.47 0.83
N ASN A 70 -6.00 -3.14 1.93
CA ASN A 70 -6.86 -1.95 2.01
C ASN A 70 -6.05 -0.66 1.83
N LEU A 71 -4.89 -0.56 2.49
CA LEU A 71 -4.01 0.60 2.40
C LEU A 71 -3.41 0.74 1.00
N VAL A 72 -3.02 -0.39 0.39
CA VAL A 72 -2.50 -0.40 -0.98
C VAL A 72 -3.60 0.01 -1.98
N GLN A 73 -4.84 -0.46 -1.80
CA GLN A 73 -5.97 -0.05 -2.63
C GLN A 73 -6.24 1.45 -2.53
N GLU A 74 -6.35 2.00 -1.32
CA GLU A 74 -6.57 3.43 -1.09
C GLU A 74 -5.43 4.25 -1.72
N ARG A 75 -4.18 3.80 -1.53
CA ARG A 75 -2.99 4.44 -2.11
C ARG A 75 -2.99 4.48 -3.63
N LEU A 76 -3.51 3.43 -4.27
CA LEU A 76 -3.64 3.35 -5.74
C LEU A 76 -4.88 4.09 -6.26
N GLY A 77 -5.83 4.44 -5.39
CA GLY A 77 -7.08 5.07 -5.76
C GLY A 77 -8.02 4.14 -6.54
N HIS A 78 -7.97 2.82 -6.28
CA HIS A 78 -8.96 1.91 -6.84
C HIS A 78 -10.26 2.04 -6.04
N GLU A 79 -11.40 2.20 -6.73
CA GLU A 79 -12.71 2.29 -6.08
C GLU A 79 -13.06 1.01 -5.31
N LYS A 80 -12.66 -0.14 -5.85
CA LYS A 80 -12.92 -1.46 -5.27
C LYS A 80 -11.63 -2.16 -4.92
N ILE A 81 -11.62 -2.78 -3.73
CA ILE A 81 -10.54 -3.64 -3.29
C ILE A 81 -10.34 -4.86 -4.19
N GLU A 82 -11.42 -5.35 -4.80
CA GLU A 82 -11.43 -6.46 -5.76
C GLU A 82 -10.42 -6.25 -6.89
N THR A 83 -10.31 -5.03 -7.44
CA THR A 83 -9.36 -4.71 -8.52
C THR A 83 -7.91 -4.88 -8.07
N THR A 84 -7.59 -4.46 -6.85
CA THR A 84 -6.26 -4.62 -6.24
C THR A 84 -5.96 -6.09 -5.97
N LEU A 85 -6.92 -6.82 -5.39
CA LEU A 85 -6.74 -8.24 -5.07
C LEU A 85 -6.68 -9.13 -6.33
N GLN A 86 -7.47 -8.86 -7.36
CA GLN A 86 -7.38 -9.57 -8.63
C GLN A 86 -5.99 -9.44 -9.25
N THR A 87 -5.38 -8.26 -9.12
CA THR A 87 -4.08 -7.97 -9.73
C THR A 87 -2.91 -8.48 -8.88
N TYR A 88 -2.98 -8.36 -7.55
CA TYR A 88 -1.82 -8.56 -6.67
C TYR A 88 -2.00 -9.59 -5.56
N SER A 89 -3.13 -10.31 -5.49
CA SER A 89 -3.40 -11.33 -4.45
C SER A 89 -2.26 -12.34 -4.29
N HIS A 90 -1.68 -12.78 -5.41
CA HIS A 90 -0.58 -13.75 -5.44
C HIS A 90 0.71 -13.27 -4.78
N LEU A 91 0.87 -11.97 -4.52
CA LEU A 91 2.03 -11.40 -3.84
C LEU A 91 1.86 -11.38 -2.31
N TYR A 92 0.64 -11.55 -1.80
CA TYR A 92 0.41 -11.57 -0.36
C TYR A 92 0.79 -12.94 0.21
N PRO A 93 1.60 -12.98 1.28
CA PRO A 93 1.93 -14.24 1.94
C PRO A 93 0.66 -14.88 2.52
N ASN A 94 0.55 -16.20 2.41
CA ASN A 94 -0.54 -16.93 3.03
C ASN A 94 -0.35 -16.91 4.55
N LYS A 95 -1.16 -16.09 5.25
CA LYS A 95 -1.09 -15.93 6.71
C LYS A 95 -1.91 -16.98 7.48
N GLN A 96 -2.54 -17.95 6.81
CA GLN A 96 -3.38 -18.95 7.50
C GLN A 96 -2.59 -19.78 8.51
N ASN A 97 -1.38 -20.21 8.18
CA ASN A 97 -0.55 -20.98 9.11
C ASN A 97 -0.11 -20.14 10.32
N GLN A 98 0.32 -18.89 10.08
CA GLN A 98 0.67 -17.96 11.16
C GLN A 98 -0.52 -17.65 12.07
N LEU A 99 -1.73 -17.57 11.50
CA LEU A 99 -2.96 -17.37 12.26
C LEU A 99 -3.29 -18.59 13.13
N ALA A 100 -3.14 -19.80 12.58
CA ALA A 100 -3.33 -21.05 13.32
C ALA A 100 -2.35 -21.14 14.50
N ASP A 101 -1.05 -20.91 14.24
CA ASP A 101 -0.01 -20.91 15.27
C ASP A 101 -0.30 -19.88 16.38
N TYR A 102 -0.80 -18.70 16.01
CA TYR A 102 -1.17 -17.66 16.96
C TYR A 102 -2.40 -18.03 17.82
N LEU A 103 -3.40 -18.67 17.21
CA LEU A 103 -4.58 -19.16 17.94
C LEU A 103 -4.21 -20.26 18.93
N ASP A 104 -3.33 -21.18 18.55
CA ASP A 104 -2.84 -22.24 19.44
C ASP A 104 -2.10 -21.65 20.65
N GLN A 105 -1.27 -20.62 20.44
CA GLN A 105 -0.59 -19.91 21.54
C GLN A 105 -1.57 -19.24 22.51
N ILE A 106 -2.66 -18.64 22.02
CA ILE A 106 -3.68 -18.03 22.88
C ILE A 106 -4.33 -19.07 23.81
N ILE A 107 -4.57 -20.28 23.32
CA ILE A 107 -5.14 -21.36 24.13
C ILE A 107 -4.15 -21.83 25.20
N GLN A 108 -2.87 -22.02 24.85
CA GLN A 108 -1.84 -22.43 25.81
C GLN A 108 -1.62 -21.39 26.93
N ILE A 109 -1.75 -20.09 26.65
CA ILE A 109 -1.65 -19.04 27.67
C ILE A 109 -2.84 -19.10 28.64
N LYS A 110 -4.05 -19.43 28.15
CA LYS A 110 -5.24 -19.60 29.00
C LYS A 110 -5.13 -20.78 29.94
N ASP A 111 -4.45 -21.85 29.54
CA ASP A 111 -4.21 -23.01 30.41
C ASP A 111 -3.19 -22.70 31.53
N GLN A 112 -2.31 -21.70 31.34
CA GLN A 112 -1.32 -21.28 32.33
C GLN A 112 -1.86 -20.28 33.37
N GLU A 113 -2.84 -19.43 33.00
CA GLU A 113 -3.51 -18.52 33.95
C GLU A 113 -4.61 -19.21 34.77
N ALA A 114 -5.03 -20.42 34.40
CA ALA A 114 -6.05 -21.18 35.14
C ALA A 114 -5.55 -21.92 36.40
N ILE A 115 -4.26 -21.79 36.76
CA ILE A 115 -3.67 -22.43 37.95
C ILE A 115 -3.63 -21.47 39.16
N ASP A 116 -3.89 -20.17 38.97
CA ASP A 116 -3.92 -19.20 40.09
C ASP A 116 -5.31 -18.57 40.28
N SER A 117 -6.19 -19.33 40.95
CA SER A 117 -7.34 -18.85 41.74
C SER A 117 -8.61 -18.34 40.98
N PRO A 118 -9.81 -18.45 41.61
CA PRO A 118 -11.09 -18.83 40.98
C PRO A 118 -11.89 -17.70 40.31
N PRO A 119 -12.93 -18.03 39.49
CA PRO A 119 -13.64 -17.04 38.69
C PRO A 119 -14.52 -16.16 39.57
N THR A 120 -14.29 -14.86 39.50
CA THR A 120 -15.28 -13.87 39.94
C THR A 120 -15.70 -13.06 38.72
N SER A 121 -16.68 -13.65 38.01
CA SER A 121 -17.84 -13.08 37.30
C SER A 121 -18.12 -11.57 37.45
N PRO A 122 -19.03 -10.95 36.65
CA PRO A 122 -19.65 -11.37 35.38
C PRO A 122 -19.79 -10.21 34.35
N LEU A 123 -19.68 -10.50 33.04
CA LEU A 123 -20.37 -9.69 32.03
C LEU A 123 -21.87 -10.05 32.06
N LEU A 124 -22.59 -9.50 33.03
CA LEU A 124 -24.05 -9.43 32.96
C LEU A 124 -24.43 -8.28 32.03
N ILE A 125 -25.02 -8.64 30.89
CA ILE A 125 -26.28 -8.09 30.39
C ILE A 125 -26.41 -6.56 30.51
N GLU A 126 -25.97 -5.84 29.49
CA GLU A 126 -26.45 -4.47 29.24
C GLU A 126 -26.77 -4.28 27.75
N GLN A 127 -27.62 -5.19 27.24
CA GLN A 127 -28.47 -4.95 26.07
C GLN A 127 -29.91 -5.35 26.41
N ALA A 128 -30.53 -4.59 27.31
CA ALA A 128 -31.98 -4.53 27.47
C ALA A 128 -32.37 -3.30 28.32
N ARG A 129 -32.38 -2.12 27.71
CA ARG A 129 -33.38 -1.08 27.99
C ARG A 129 -33.58 -0.19 26.78
#